data_AF-A0AAE0GA99-F1
#
_entry.id   AF-A0AAE0GA99-F1
#
_cell.length_a   1.000
_cell.length_b   1.000
_cell.length_c   1.000
_cell.angle_alpha   90.00
_cell.angle_beta   90.00
_cell.angle_gamma   90.00
#
_symmetry.space_group_name_H-M   'P 1'
#
loop_
_entity.id
_entity.type
_entity.pdbx_description
1 polymer ?
#
loop_
_entity_poly.entity_id
_entity_poly.type
_entity_poly.pdbx_seq_one_letter_code
_entity_poly.pdbx_strand_id
1 'polypeptide(L)'
;MRHDCTRRKYDSPTYLTRSQGALQRIGVAQRRSLQPFHTTSLPRRRFFHGLGSRKEKRLRVKASDKDTPTESTPDSTVLADDSQAFERVVRSRYSSKHFSTKSIPEGMLQKCLALASRGPTGFNVQPYVAIVVDSKDKKEAVSAAMLGPNAQRVLDAPATIVFAADNNCDRLLPKVTQALRDEGAPESYVSKVPLYVRLFSGGFGYFAGIPVIRMLLNLIGFLVRKVAFKIVSYFMPVPTPSTAETWSFKQSIFPATIFMLACTAFGLATCPMEGYDTRRLRNALELPNNYSIPVAFAVGYPESEVKHRSSRFPPQELFFHNSFGTPYPGVPAV
;
A
#
# COMPACT_ATOMS: atom_id res chain seq x y z
N MET A 1 53.87 -3.48 2.69
CA MET A 1 53.80 -2.01 2.58
C MET A 1 52.35 -1.58 2.72
N ARG A 2 52.09 -0.67 3.65
CA ARG A 2 50.75 -0.17 4.01
C ARG A 2 50.27 0.80 2.94
N HIS A 3 49.07 0.62 2.41
CA HIS A 3 48.40 1.66 1.63
C HIS A 3 47.38 2.37 2.52
N ASP A 4 47.77 3.59 2.86
CA ASP A 4 47.04 4.62 3.58
C ASP A 4 45.90 5.16 2.68
N CYS A 5 44.67 5.13 3.17
CA CYS A 5 43.50 5.65 2.46
C CYS A 5 42.97 6.85 3.23
N THR A 6 43.39 8.04 2.79
CA THR A 6 43.05 9.33 3.40
C THR A 6 41.58 9.67 3.12
N ARG A 7 40.83 9.89 4.21
CA ARG A 7 39.48 10.49 4.24
C ARG A 7 39.49 11.86 3.55
N ARG A 8 38.71 12.05 2.48
CA ARG A 8 38.29 13.38 2.04
C ARG A 8 37.15 13.87 2.92
N LYS A 9 37.36 15.00 3.59
CA LYS A 9 36.30 15.82 4.21
C LYS A 9 35.44 16.42 3.09
N TYR A 10 34.12 16.29 3.21
CA TYR A 10 33.18 17.08 2.43
C TYR A 10 32.93 18.38 3.21
N ASP A 11 33.38 19.50 2.64
CA ASP A 11 33.02 20.83 3.11
C ASP A 11 31.64 21.19 2.52
N SER A 12 30.65 21.37 3.41
CA SER A 12 29.32 21.89 3.06
C SER A 12 29.35 23.43 2.95
N PRO A 13 28.74 24.03 1.92
CA PRO A 13 28.74 25.48 1.77
C PRO A 13 27.77 26.14 2.76
N THR A 14 28.31 27.04 3.58
CA THR A 14 27.60 28.01 4.42
C THR A 14 26.71 28.92 3.57
N TYR A 15 25.39 28.84 3.77
CA TYR A 15 24.47 29.88 3.29
C TYR A 15 24.39 31.01 4.31
N LEU A 16 24.76 32.20 3.85
CA LEU A 16 24.74 33.46 4.59
C LEU A 16 23.31 33.87 4.97
N THR A 17 23.09 34.10 6.25
CA THR A 17 21.90 34.77 6.81
C THR A 17 22.07 36.30 6.79
N ARG A 18 21.12 37.00 6.16
CA ARG A 18 20.76 38.43 6.37
C ARG A 18 19.37 38.61 5.71
N SER A 19 18.35 39.25 6.26
CA SER A 19 18.20 40.15 7.41
C SER A 19 16.73 40.15 7.88
N GLN A 20 16.54 40.41 9.17
CA GLN A 20 15.26 40.67 9.84
C GLN A 20 14.54 41.92 9.29
N GLY A 21 13.22 41.99 9.47
CA GLY A 21 12.52 43.28 9.51
C GLY A 21 10.99 43.22 9.34
N ALA A 22 10.28 43.33 10.47
CA ALA A 22 8.95 43.93 10.61
C ALA A 22 7.71 43.26 9.95
N LEU A 23 6.85 42.66 10.78
CA LEU A 23 5.55 43.23 11.12
C LEU A 23 4.85 42.34 12.16
N GLN A 24 4.74 42.90 13.36
CA GLN A 24 3.97 42.37 14.48
C GLN A 24 2.71 43.24 14.60
N ARG A 25 1.60 42.59 15.01
CA ARG A 25 0.34 43.15 15.54
C ARG A 25 -0.78 43.45 14.53
N ILE A 26 -1.84 42.65 14.63
CA ILE A 26 -3.28 42.93 14.82
C ILE A 26 -3.86 41.51 15.05
N GLY A 27 -4.67 41.13 16.02
CA GLY A 27 -5.60 41.79 16.92
C GLY A 27 -6.63 40.70 17.26
N VAL A 28 -6.89 40.49 18.55
CA VAL A 28 -7.78 39.45 19.10
C VAL A 28 -9.23 39.70 18.69
N ALA A 29 -9.96 38.66 18.28
CA ALA A 29 -11.43 38.62 18.35
C ALA A 29 -11.94 37.20 18.61
N GLN A 30 -12.71 37.09 19.70
CA GLN A 30 -13.28 35.88 20.27
C GLN A 30 -14.66 35.54 19.67
N ARG A 31 -14.96 34.24 19.64
CA ARG A 31 -16.27 33.56 19.74
C ARG A 31 -17.29 33.72 18.60
N ARG A 32 -17.73 32.57 18.08
CA ARG A 32 -19.07 32.00 18.38
C ARG A 32 -19.16 30.52 18.00
N SER A 33 -19.49 29.71 19.00
CA SER A 33 -19.83 28.29 18.91
C SER A 33 -21.20 28.11 18.26
N LEU A 34 -21.28 27.32 17.19
CA LEU A 34 -22.54 26.84 16.63
C LEU A 34 -22.85 25.47 17.26
N GLN A 35 -23.97 25.37 17.98
CA GLN A 35 -24.50 24.10 18.46
C GLN A 35 -25.23 23.34 17.32
N PRO A 36 -25.22 21.99 17.32
CA PRO A 36 -25.93 21.20 16.31
C PRO A 36 -27.43 21.07 16.61
N PHE A 37 -28.23 21.11 15.53
CA PHE A 37 -29.68 20.95 15.51
C PHE A 37 -30.12 19.54 15.95
N HIS A 38 -31.11 19.50 16.84
CA HIS A 38 -31.83 18.28 17.23
C HIS A 38 -32.66 17.71 16.07
N THR A 39 -32.55 16.40 15.85
CA THR A 39 -33.42 15.61 14.96
C THR A 39 -34.61 15.07 15.74
N THR A 40 -35.83 15.49 15.38
CA THR A 40 -37.07 14.86 15.84
C THR A 40 -37.41 13.64 14.98
N SER A 41 -37.51 12.48 15.62
CA SER A 41 -37.92 11.20 15.05
C SER A 41 -39.44 11.13 14.87
N LEU A 42 -39.90 10.62 13.72
CA LEU A 42 -41.29 10.22 13.49
C LEU A 42 -41.39 8.68 13.39
N PRO A 43 -42.45 8.05 13.91
CA PRO A 43 -42.52 6.60 14.07
C PRO A 43 -42.92 5.86 12.77
N ARG A 44 -42.25 4.73 12.52
CA ARG A 44 -42.58 3.78 11.45
C ARG A 44 -43.90 3.06 11.73
N ARG A 45 -44.87 3.17 10.82
CA ARG A 45 -46.06 2.29 10.79
C ARG A 45 -45.71 0.96 10.11
N ARG A 46 -46.05 -0.14 10.78
CA ARG A 46 -46.08 -1.51 10.24
C ARG A 46 -47.29 -1.66 9.32
N PHE A 47 -47.11 -2.28 8.17
CA PHE A 47 -48.20 -2.94 7.43
C PHE A 47 -47.75 -4.35 7.04
N PHE A 48 -48.55 -5.32 7.44
CA PHE A 48 -48.51 -6.72 7.02
C PHE A 48 -49.42 -6.90 5.79
N HIS A 49 -48.93 -7.63 4.79
CA HIS A 49 -49.63 -8.55 3.88
C HIS A 49 -48.51 -9.10 2.96
N GLY A 50 -48.23 -10.39 2.81
CA GLY A 50 -49.07 -11.57 2.95
C GLY A 50 -49.61 -11.98 1.58
N LEU A 51 -48.78 -12.50 0.68
CA LEU A 51 -49.18 -13.28 -0.50
C LEU A 51 -48.02 -14.21 -0.91
N GLY A 52 -48.28 -15.52 -0.84
CA GLY A 52 -47.32 -16.56 -1.17
C GLY A 52 -47.26 -16.87 -2.67
N SER A 53 -46.14 -17.44 -3.11
CA SER A 53 -46.11 -18.30 -4.29
C SER A 53 -44.89 -19.22 -4.30
N ARG A 54 -45.19 -20.49 -4.59
CA ARG A 54 -44.36 -21.58 -5.15
C ARG A 54 -43.12 -22.08 -4.42
N LYS A 55 -43.29 -23.31 -3.91
CA LYS A 55 -42.26 -24.27 -3.52
C LYS A 55 -41.42 -24.70 -4.74
N GLU A 56 -40.13 -24.36 -4.74
CA GLU A 56 -39.10 -25.13 -5.46
C GLU A 56 -38.38 -26.03 -4.45
N LYS A 57 -38.45 -27.34 -4.66
CA LYS A 57 -37.67 -28.33 -3.90
C LYS A 57 -36.21 -28.25 -4.35
N ARG A 58 -35.39 -27.49 -3.63
CA ARG A 58 -33.92 -27.58 -3.72
C ARG A 58 -33.43 -28.61 -2.71
N LEU A 59 -32.75 -29.65 -3.18
CA LEU A 59 -32.08 -30.64 -2.33
C LEU A 59 -31.11 -29.91 -1.37
N ARG A 60 -31.37 -30.04 -0.07
CA ARG A 60 -30.56 -29.47 1.01
C ARG A 60 -29.50 -30.50 1.39
N VAL A 61 -28.31 -30.37 0.81
CA VAL A 61 -27.11 -31.03 1.35
C VAL A 61 -26.79 -30.34 2.68
N LYS A 62 -26.85 -31.09 3.78
CA LYS A 62 -26.41 -30.62 5.10
C LYS A 62 -24.89 -30.43 5.05
N ALA A 63 -24.43 -29.21 4.83
CA ALA A 63 -23.06 -28.83 5.20
C ALA A 63 -23.01 -28.73 6.73
N SER A 64 -22.06 -29.41 7.36
CA SER A 64 -21.86 -29.36 8.80
C SER A 64 -21.35 -27.98 9.19
N ASP A 65 -22.10 -27.29 10.06
CA ASP A 65 -21.61 -26.14 10.79
C ASP A 65 -20.43 -26.57 11.67
N LYS A 66 -19.21 -26.30 11.20
CA LYS A 66 -18.03 -26.22 12.05
C LYS A 66 -17.34 -24.89 11.80
N ASP A 67 -17.46 -24.02 12.80
CA ASP A 67 -16.50 -22.99 13.19
C ASP A 67 -15.97 -22.11 12.05
N THR A 68 -16.85 -21.30 11.47
CA THR A 68 -16.39 -20.07 10.81
C THR A 68 -16.10 -19.06 11.94
N PRO A 69 -14.87 -18.53 12.07
CA PRO A 69 -14.59 -17.50 13.05
C PRO A 69 -15.50 -16.31 12.74
N THR A 70 -16.45 -16.03 13.63
CA THR A 70 -17.22 -14.79 13.60
C THR A 70 -16.23 -13.65 13.68
N GLU A 71 -16.21 -12.84 12.62
CA GLU A 71 -15.43 -11.62 12.48
C GLU A 71 -15.69 -10.76 13.73
N SER A 72 -14.69 -10.70 14.62
CA SER A 72 -14.76 -9.86 15.81
C SER A 72 -14.95 -8.43 15.35
N THR A 73 -15.92 -7.74 15.94
CA THR A 73 -16.15 -6.30 15.77
C THR A 73 -14.81 -5.57 15.73
N PRO A 74 -14.54 -4.69 14.74
CA PRO A 74 -13.24 -4.03 14.66
C PRO A 74 -12.97 -3.36 16.00
N ASP A 75 -11.84 -3.71 16.61
CA ASP A 75 -11.35 -3.09 17.83
C ASP A 75 -11.11 -1.60 17.53
N SER A 76 -12.16 -0.81 17.76
CA SER A 76 -12.23 0.62 17.48
C SER A 76 -11.62 1.44 18.60
N THR A 77 -10.99 0.77 19.58
CA THR A 77 -10.28 1.43 20.65
C THR A 77 -8.92 1.88 20.14
N VAL A 78 -8.61 3.16 20.36
CA VAL A 78 -7.22 3.63 20.26
C VAL A 78 -6.43 2.82 21.28
N LEU A 79 -5.41 2.08 20.83
CA LEU A 79 -4.56 1.28 21.71
C LEU A 79 -4.00 2.15 22.86
N ALA A 80 -3.95 1.57 24.07
CA ALA A 80 -3.52 2.29 25.26
C ALA A 80 -2.05 2.75 25.18
N ASP A 81 -1.11 1.86 24.83
CA ASP A 81 0.27 2.14 24.37
C ASP A 81 1.03 0.81 24.13
N ASP A 82 1.45 0.53 22.89
CA ASP A 82 2.34 -0.60 22.53
C ASP A 82 3.60 -0.11 21.77
N SER A 83 3.96 1.16 21.94
CA SER A 83 5.04 1.83 21.21
C SER A 83 6.38 1.10 21.31
N GLN A 84 6.74 0.60 22.50
CA GLN A 84 8.00 -0.12 22.71
C GLN A 84 8.08 -1.43 21.90
N ALA A 85 6.97 -2.17 21.77
CA ALA A 85 6.94 -3.38 20.96
C ALA A 85 7.13 -3.05 19.48
N PHE A 86 6.43 -2.01 19.01
CA PHE A 86 6.56 -1.53 17.64
C PHE A 86 7.97 -1.01 17.33
N GLU A 87 8.57 -0.23 18.24
CA GLU A 87 9.95 0.26 18.10
C GLU A 87 10.95 -0.89 17.96
N ARG A 88 10.81 -1.96 18.77
CA ARG A 88 11.66 -3.14 18.64
C ARG A 88 11.53 -3.78 17.26
N VAL A 89 10.32 -3.92 16.73
CA VAL A 89 10.09 -4.45 15.38
C VAL A 89 10.78 -3.57 14.33
N VAL A 90 10.56 -2.26 14.36
CA VAL A 90 11.13 -1.35 13.36
C VAL A 90 12.66 -1.30 13.43
N ARG A 91 13.24 -1.21 14.63
CA ARG A 91 14.69 -1.15 14.85
C ARG A 91 15.39 -2.48 14.54
N SER A 92 14.74 -3.60 14.86
CA SER A 92 15.30 -4.94 14.59
C SER A 92 15.20 -5.36 13.13
N ARG A 93 14.33 -4.75 12.33
CA ARG A 93 14.19 -5.03 10.89
C ARG A 93 15.44 -4.63 10.10
N TYR A 94 15.91 -5.54 9.26
CA TYR A 94 16.98 -5.33 8.27
C TYR A 94 16.71 -6.16 7.02
N SER A 95 17.43 -5.88 5.94
CA SER A 95 17.34 -6.67 4.71
C SER A 95 18.31 -7.85 4.79
N SER A 96 17.81 -9.04 5.13
CA SER A 96 18.66 -10.23 5.24
C SER A 96 19.17 -10.67 3.88
N LYS A 97 20.45 -11.04 3.79
CA LYS A 97 21.07 -11.45 2.53
C LYS A 97 21.27 -12.95 2.42
N HIS A 98 21.17 -13.65 3.55
CA HIS A 98 21.33 -15.09 3.70
C HIS A 98 20.26 -15.63 4.63
N PHE A 99 19.77 -16.83 4.35
CA PHE A 99 18.68 -17.45 5.09
C PHE A 99 19.12 -18.84 5.54
N SER A 100 18.77 -19.21 6.77
CA SER A 100 18.98 -20.55 7.28
C SER A 100 18.06 -21.55 6.58
N THR A 101 18.36 -22.84 6.74
CA THR A 101 17.52 -23.95 6.24
C THR A 101 16.24 -24.18 7.08
N LYS A 102 16.02 -23.40 8.15
CA LYS A 102 14.85 -23.54 9.01
C LYS A 102 13.58 -23.20 8.23
N SER A 103 12.64 -24.15 8.21
CA SER A 103 11.33 -23.96 7.58
C SER A 103 10.50 -22.93 8.33
N ILE A 104 9.64 -22.22 7.59
CA ILE A 104 8.65 -21.32 8.17
C ILE A 104 7.50 -22.18 8.71
N PRO A 105 7.09 -22.03 9.99
CA PRO A 105 5.97 -22.79 10.53
C PRO A 105 4.68 -22.60 9.73
N GLU A 106 3.88 -23.66 9.64
CA GLU A 106 2.58 -23.63 8.99
C GLU A 106 1.71 -22.51 9.57
N GLY A 107 0.97 -21.80 8.71
CA GLY A 107 0.10 -20.71 9.13
C GLY A 107 0.82 -19.38 9.40
N MET A 108 2.15 -19.36 9.57
CA MET A 108 2.87 -18.13 9.92
C MET A 108 2.87 -17.10 8.77
N LEU A 109 3.10 -17.54 7.53
CA LEU A 109 3.00 -16.65 6.36
C LEU A 109 1.57 -16.15 6.16
N GLN A 110 0.57 -17.00 6.40
CA GLN A 110 -0.85 -16.65 6.34
C GLN A 110 -1.18 -15.54 7.34
N LYS A 111 -0.66 -15.64 8.58
CA LYS A 111 -0.79 -14.56 9.58
C LYS A 111 -0.14 -13.26 9.11
N CYS A 112 1.08 -13.32 8.53
CA CYS A 112 1.76 -12.14 8.00
C CYS A 112 0.97 -11.49 6.86
N LEU A 113 0.41 -12.28 5.93
CA LEU A 113 -0.40 -11.81 4.82
C LEU A 113 -1.77 -11.28 5.26
N ALA A 114 -2.38 -11.89 6.28
CA ALA A 114 -3.61 -11.40 6.88
C ALA A 114 -3.40 -10.02 7.55
N LEU A 115 -2.25 -9.79 8.18
CA LEU A 115 -1.90 -8.45 8.67
C LEU A 115 -1.63 -7.50 7.50
N ALA A 116 -0.94 -7.95 6.46
CA ALA A 116 -0.67 -7.15 5.27
C ALA A 116 -1.95 -6.62 4.60
N SER A 117 -3.04 -7.40 4.61
CA SER A 117 -4.33 -7.00 4.02
C SER A 117 -4.98 -5.79 4.72
N ARG A 118 -4.52 -5.44 5.92
CA ARG A 118 -4.91 -4.20 6.62
C ARG A 118 -4.24 -2.94 6.08
N GLY A 119 -3.33 -3.08 5.10
CA GLY A 119 -2.70 -1.96 4.42
C GLY A 119 -3.73 -1.04 3.76
N PRO A 120 -3.69 0.28 4.05
CA PRO A 120 -4.63 1.20 3.44
C PRO A 120 -4.40 1.30 1.93
N THR A 121 -5.48 1.41 1.17
CA THR A 121 -5.43 1.72 -0.26
C THR A 121 -6.49 2.77 -0.60
N GLY A 122 -6.23 3.58 -1.63
CA GLY A 122 -7.18 4.61 -2.07
C GLY A 122 -8.55 4.01 -2.36
N PHE A 123 -9.61 4.56 -1.76
CA PHE A 123 -10.99 4.06 -1.85
C PHE A 123 -11.16 2.58 -1.46
N ASN A 124 -10.18 1.99 -0.77
CA ASN A 124 -10.12 0.58 -0.41
C ASN A 124 -10.23 -0.41 -1.60
N VAL A 125 -9.87 0.01 -2.83
CA VAL A 125 -9.98 -0.87 -4.02
C VAL A 125 -8.88 -1.92 -4.13
N GLN A 126 -7.89 -1.90 -3.25
CA GLN A 126 -6.88 -2.96 -3.10
C GLN A 126 -6.33 -3.47 -4.45
N PRO A 127 -5.73 -2.60 -5.29
CA PRO A 127 -5.31 -2.93 -6.65
C PRO A 127 -3.96 -3.65 -6.62
N TYR A 128 -3.89 -4.77 -5.91
CA TYR A 128 -2.71 -5.60 -5.78
C TYR A 128 -3.09 -7.07 -5.53
N VAL A 129 -2.12 -7.95 -5.75
CA VAL A 129 -2.12 -9.33 -5.28
C VAL A 129 -0.74 -9.63 -4.68
N ALA A 130 -0.68 -10.64 -3.81
CA ALA A 130 0.58 -11.19 -3.30
C ALA A 130 0.67 -12.66 -3.72
N ILE A 131 1.74 -13.03 -4.41
CA ILE A 131 2.00 -14.40 -4.85
C ILE A 131 3.02 -15.03 -3.90
N VAL A 132 2.65 -16.15 -3.28
CA VAL A 132 3.55 -16.96 -2.46
C VAL A 132 4.29 -17.95 -3.37
N VAL A 133 5.62 -17.93 -3.33
CA VAL A 133 6.49 -18.81 -4.11
C VAL A 133 7.36 -19.61 -3.15
N ASP A 134 7.00 -20.87 -2.92
CA ASP A 134 7.68 -21.79 -2.00
C ASP A 134 8.02 -23.15 -2.62
N SER A 135 7.43 -23.50 -3.76
CA SER A 135 7.81 -24.71 -4.50
C SER A 135 9.18 -24.56 -5.16
N LYS A 136 9.95 -25.65 -5.16
CA LYS A 136 11.30 -25.70 -5.72
C LYS A 136 11.33 -25.20 -7.16
N ASP A 137 10.47 -25.75 -8.03
CA ASP A 137 10.43 -25.41 -9.45
C ASP A 137 10.08 -23.94 -9.69
N LYS A 138 9.13 -23.38 -8.94
CA LYS A 138 8.78 -21.95 -9.07
C LYS A 138 9.87 -21.05 -8.51
N LYS A 139 10.55 -21.44 -7.43
CA LYS A 139 11.71 -20.70 -6.92
C LYS A 139 12.86 -20.68 -7.92
N GLU A 140 13.13 -21.79 -8.61
CA GLU A 140 14.13 -21.85 -9.68
C GLU A 140 13.76 -20.93 -10.85
N ALA A 141 12.51 -20.97 -11.31
CA ALA A 141 12.03 -20.09 -12.38
C ALA A 141 12.08 -18.60 -12.00
N VAL A 142 11.69 -18.25 -10.76
CA VAL A 142 11.76 -16.88 -10.24
C VAL A 142 13.21 -16.44 -10.06
N SER A 143 14.08 -17.29 -9.52
CA SER A 143 15.51 -17.04 -9.36
C SER A 143 16.17 -16.73 -10.70
N ALA A 144 15.83 -17.47 -11.76
CA ALA A 144 16.34 -17.23 -13.10
C ALA A 144 15.97 -15.83 -13.65
N ALA A 145 14.91 -15.20 -13.14
CA ALA A 145 14.49 -13.85 -13.52
C ALA A 145 15.12 -12.74 -12.65
N MET A 146 15.81 -13.08 -11.56
CA MET A 146 16.43 -12.10 -10.65
C MET A 146 17.80 -11.64 -11.13
N LEU A 147 18.17 -10.41 -10.79
CA LEU A 147 19.48 -9.83 -11.13
C LEU A 147 20.49 -10.02 -9.98
N GLY A 148 21.71 -10.39 -10.35
CA GLY A 148 22.85 -10.50 -9.45
C GLY A 148 22.54 -11.34 -8.20
N PRO A 149 22.83 -10.85 -6.98
CA PRO A 149 22.68 -11.64 -5.76
C PRO A 149 21.22 -11.91 -5.37
N ASN A 150 20.23 -11.33 -6.04
CA ASN A 150 18.82 -11.62 -5.76
C ASN A 150 18.44 -13.06 -6.16
N ALA A 151 19.09 -13.63 -7.18
CA ALA A 151 18.83 -14.99 -7.63
C ALA A 151 19.09 -16.01 -6.50
N GLN A 152 20.22 -15.90 -5.81
CA GLN A 152 20.54 -16.79 -4.70
C GLN A 152 19.63 -16.57 -3.50
N ARG A 153 19.22 -15.33 -3.21
CA ARG A 153 18.28 -15.03 -2.11
C ARG A 153 16.93 -15.72 -2.29
N VAL A 154 16.45 -15.82 -3.53
CA VAL A 154 15.22 -16.57 -3.84
C VAL A 154 15.42 -18.05 -3.55
N LEU A 155 16.56 -18.63 -3.92
CA LEU A 155 16.83 -20.06 -3.72
C LEU A 155 17.01 -20.40 -2.23
N ASP A 156 17.75 -19.57 -1.50
CA ASP A 156 18.06 -19.80 -0.08
C ASP A 156 16.84 -19.62 0.83
N ALA A 157 15.99 -18.62 0.55
CA ALA A 157 14.85 -18.32 1.39
C ALA A 157 13.76 -19.40 1.28
N PRO A 158 13.18 -19.91 2.39
CA PRO A 158 12.07 -20.85 2.36
C PRO A 158 10.90 -20.42 1.46
N ALA A 159 10.60 -19.12 1.39
CA ALA A 159 9.58 -18.59 0.49
C ALA A 159 10.00 -17.23 -0.12
N THR A 160 9.44 -16.92 -1.28
CA THR A 160 9.47 -15.59 -1.90
C THR A 160 8.05 -15.06 -2.06
N ILE A 161 7.76 -13.85 -1.57
CA ILE A 161 6.47 -13.19 -1.73
C ILE A 161 6.59 -12.09 -2.77
N VAL A 162 5.82 -12.18 -3.85
CA VAL A 162 5.82 -11.16 -4.92
C VAL A 162 4.55 -10.34 -4.81
N PHE A 163 4.69 -9.07 -4.43
CA PHE A 163 3.57 -8.12 -4.51
C PHE A 163 3.49 -7.65 -5.96
N ALA A 164 2.35 -7.89 -6.61
CA ALA A 164 2.06 -7.44 -7.96
C ALA A 164 0.91 -6.43 -7.91
N ALA A 165 1.16 -5.24 -8.46
CA ALA A 165 0.19 -4.17 -8.58
C ALA A 165 -0.74 -4.43 -9.77
N ASP A 166 -2.05 -4.31 -9.56
CA ASP A 166 -3.07 -4.46 -10.60
C ASP A 166 -3.32 -3.12 -11.29
N ASN A 167 -2.91 -3.01 -12.55
CA ASN A 167 -3.13 -1.80 -13.35
C ASN A 167 -4.60 -1.69 -13.81
N ASN A 168 -5.42 -2.72 -13.60
CA ASN A 168 -6.87 -2.61 -13.68
C ASN A 168 -7.44 -2.19 -12.32
N CYS A 169 -7.15 -0.94 -11.95
CA CYS A 169 -7.40 -0.38 -10.63
C CYS A 169 -8.88 -0.37 -10.21
N ASP A 170 -9.81 -0.57 -11.14
CA ASP A 170 -11.25 -0.63 -10.90
C ASP A 170 -11.82 -2.07 -10.87
N ARG A 171 -10.98 -3.12 -10.96
CA ARG A 171 -11.41 -4.53 -10.95
C ARG A 171 -12.34 -4.89 -9.78
N LEU A 172 -12.05 -4.37 -8.59
CA LEU A 172 -12.82 -4.67 -7.37
C LEU A 172 -13.89 -3.64 -7.04
N LEU A 173 -14.10 -2.62 -7.89
CA LEU A 173 -15.10 -1.58 -7.65
C LEU A 173 -16.50 -2.13 -7.29
N PRO A 174 -17.06 -3.14 -7.98
CA PRO A 174 -18.38 -3.65 -7.62
C PRO A 174 -18.46 -4.15 -6.17
N LYS A 175 -17.39 -4.81 -5.69
CA LYS A 175 -17.30 -5.27 -4.30
C LYS A 175 -17.15 -4.11 -3.34
N VAL A 176 -16.30 -3.14 -3.66
CA VAL A 176 -16.10 -1.93 -2.84
C VAL A 176 -17.39 -1.13 -2.70
N THR A 177 -18.08 -0.88 -3.81
CA THR A 177 -19.35 -0.12 -3.77
C THR A 177 -20.43 -0.86 -2.99
N GLN A 178 -20.45 -2.19 -3.06
CA GLN A 178 -21.38 -2.99 -2.25
C GLN A 178 -21.01 -2.92 -0.76
N ALA A 179 -19.74 -3.10 -0.40
CA ALA A 179 -19.29 -2.99 0.98
C ALA A 179 -19.61 -1.61 1.58
N LEU A 180 -19.36 -0.53 0.84
CA LEU A 180 -19.73 0.82 1.27
C LEU A 180 -21.24 0.98 1.53
N ARG A 181 -22.09 0.34 0.72
CA ARG A 181 -23.54 0.34 0.95
C ARG A 181 -23.91 -0.42 2.20
N ASP A 182 -23.29 -1.58 2.41
CA ASP A 182 -23.53 -2.44 3.57
C ASP A 182 -23.07 -1.75 4.87
N GLU A 183 -22.02 -0.92 4.79
CA GLU A 183 -21.52 -0.05 5.86
C GLU A 183 -22.39 1.21 6.08
N GLY A 184 -23.41 1.43 5.24
CA GLY A 184 -24.34 2.56 5.37
C GLY A 184 -23.83 3.88 4.77
N ALA A 185 -22.84 3.85 3.88
CA ALA A 185 -22.38 5.05 3.19
C ALA A 185 -23.48 5.64 2.29
N PRO A 186 -23.57 6.98 2.15
CA PRO A 186 -24.61 7.61 1.35
C PRO A 186 -24.43 7.32 -0.16
N GLU A 187 -25.51 7.02 -0.87
CA GLU A 187 -25.47 6.77 -2.33
C GLU A 187 -24.86 7.92 -3.14
N SER A 188 -25.00 9.16 -2.66
CA SER A 188 -24.40 10.35 -3.27
C SER A 188 -22.86 10.34 -3.25
N TYR A 189 -22.27 9.53 -2.37
CA TYR A 189 -20.85 9.21 -2.32
C TYR A 189 -20.54 7.94 -3.13
N VAL A 190 -21.25 6.83 -2.87
CA VAL A 190 -21.00 5.52 -3.51
C VAL A 190 -21.02 5.63 -5.04
N SER A 191 -21.97 6.36 -5.60
CA SER A 191 -22.10 6.59 -7.06
C SER A 191 -20.91 7.33 -7.69
N LYS A 192 -20.13 8.09 -6.90
CA LYS A 192 -18.97 8.86 -7.37
C LYS A 192 -17.65 8.10 -7.21
N VAL A 193 -17.59 7.06 -6.39
CA VAL A 193 -16.37 6.27 -6.16
C VAL A 193 -15.76 5.74 -7.47
N PRO A 194 -16.53 5.16 -8.41
CA PRO A 194 -15.98 4.74 -9.70
C PRO A 194 -15.30 5.86 -10.49
N LEU A 195 -15.92 7.04 -10.50
CA LEU A 195 -15.36 8.22 -11.16
C LEU A 195 -14.05 8.66 -10.50
N TYR A 196 -14.00 8.68 -9.17
CA TYR A 196 -12.79 9.07 -8.44
C TYR A 196 -11.65 8.06 -8.63
N VAL A 197 -11.91 6.76 -8.50
CA VAL A 197 -10.88 5.72 -8.73
C VAL A 197 -10.27 5.88 -10.12
N ARG A 198 -11.10 6.11 -11.14
CA ARG A 198 -10.68 6.36 -12.54
C ARG A 198 -9.89 7.65 -12.72
N LEU A 199 -10.28 8.70 -12.00
CA LEU A 199 -9.57 9.98 -12.00
C LEU A 199 -8.15 9.86 -11.45
N PHE A 200 -7.96 9.14 -10.35
CA PHE A 200 -6.66 8.97 -9.71
C PHE A 200 -5.78 7.90 -10.39
N SER A 201 -6.38 6.81 -10.88
CA SER A 201 -5.65 5.75 -11.60
C SER A 201 -5.39 6.07 -13.08
N GLY A 202 -5.82 7.24 -13.58
CA GLY A 202 -5.65 7.65 -14.98
C GLY A 202 -6.65 7.00 -15.96
N GLY A 203 -7.49 6.08 -15.49
CA GLY A 203 -8.46 5.34 -16.29
C GLY A 203 -9.73 6.13 -16.64
N PHE A 204 -9.68 7.10 -17.55
CA PHE A 204 -10.87 7.43 -18.36
C PHE A 204 -10.68 6.80 -19.73
N GLY A 205 -11.36 5.68 -19.99
CA GLY A 205 -11.16 4.97 -21.24
C GLY A 205 -11.78 3.58 -21.30
N TYR A 206 -13.06 3.45 -20.92
CA TYR A 206 -13.87 2.31 -21.37
C TYR A 206 -14.87 2.83 -22.41
N PHE A 207 -14.38 3.08 -23.63
CA PHE A 207 -15.22 3.14 -24.82
C PHE A 207 -15.08 1.79 -25.52
N ALA A 208 -16.19 1.10 -25.78
CA ALA A 208 -16.20 -0.16 -26.53
C ALA A 208 -15.64 0.11 -27.94
N GLY A 209 -14.50 -0.50 -28.30
CA GLY A 209 -13.83 -0.27 -29.59
C GLY A 209 -12.49 -1.01 -29.76
N ILE A 210 -11.93 -0.93 -30.97
CA ILE A 210 -10.72 -1.66 -31.42
C ILE A 210 -9.49 -1.31 -30.54
N PRO A 211 -8.70 -2.30 -30.05
CA PRO A 211 -7.66 -2.11 -29.02
C PRO A 211 -6.57 -1.07 -29.35
N VAL A 212 -6.17 -0.95 -30.62
CA VAL A 212 -5.10 -0.02 -31.06
C VAL A 212 -5.59 1.42 -31.08
N ILE A 213 -6.81 1.65 -31.60
CA ILE A 213 -7.47 2.97 -31.59
C ILE A 213 -7.74 3.41 -30.15
N ARG A 214 -8.14 2.47 -29.27
CA ARG A 214 -8.27 2.69 -27.83
C ARG A 214 -6.97 3.17 -27.19
N MET A 215 -5.84 2.55 -27.51
CA MET A 215 -4.53 2.94 -26.97
C MET A 215 -4.17 4.37 -27.37
N LEU A 216 -4.37 4.73 -28.65
CA LEU A 216 -4.09 6.08 -29.14
C LEU A 216 -5.00 7.15 -28.51
N LEU A 217 -6.31 6.90 -28.44
CA LEU A 217 -7.28 7.82 -27.82
C LEU A 217 -7.03 7.99 -26.33
N ASN A 218 -6.65 6.92 -25.62
CA ASN A 218 -6.30 7.00 -24.20
C ASN A 218 -5.03 7.81 -23.98
N LEU A 219 -4.03 7.68 -24.87
CA LEU A 219 -2.78 8.46 -24.79
C LEU A 219 -3.02 9.94 -25.06
N ILE A 220 -3.73 10.26 -26.14
CA ILE A 220 -4.10 11.65 -26.49
C ILE A 220 -4.97 12.24 -25.37
N GLY A 221 -5.98 11.52 -24.92
CA GLY A 221 -6.85 11.94 -23.82
C GLY A 221 -6.10 12.13 -22.51
N PHE A 222 -5.08 11.31 -22.21
CA PHE A 222 -4.22 11.49 -21.04
C PHE A 222 -3.38 12.76 -21.14
N LEU A 223 -2.76 13.01 -22.30
CA LEU A 223 -1.96 14.23 -22.56
C LEU A 223 -2.81 15.49 -22.45
N VAL A 224 -3.98 15.51 -23.11
CA VAL A 224 -4.95 16.62 -23.02
C VAL A 224 -5.38 16.87 -21.58
N ARG A 225 -5.73 15.82 -20.83
CA ARG A 225 -6.10 15.93 -19.41
C ARG A 225 -4.97 16.48 -18.55
N LYS A 226 -3.75 16.02 -18.76
CA LYS A 226 -2.57 16.50 -18.02
C LYS A 226 -2.36 18.00 -18.23
N VAL A 227 -2.51 18.48 -19.46
CA VAL A 227 -2.45 19.92 -19.78
C VAL A 227 -3.63 20.68 -19.18
N ALA A 228 -4.86 20.19 -19.38
CA ALA A 228 -6.07 20.82 -18.87
C ALA A 228 -6.05 20.95 -17.34
N PHE A 229 -5.69 19.88 -16.61
CA PHE A 229 -5.60 19.94 -15.14
C PHE A 229 -4.45 20.82 -14.67
N LYS A 230 -3.34 20.93 -15.40
CA LYS A 230 -2.30 21.91 -15.09
C LYS A 230 -2.83 23.34 -15.21
N ILE A 231 -3.66 23.64 -16.21
CA ILE A 231 -4.29 24.96 -16.37
C ILE A 231 -5.31 25.19 -15.25
N VAL A 232 -6.20 24.23 -14.99
CA VAL A 232 -7.22 24.32 -13.94
C VAL A 232 -6.59 24.43 -12.55
N SER A 233 -5.42 23.81 -12.31
CA SER A 233 -4.73 23.84 -11.02
C SER A 233 -4.28 25.24 -10.58
N TYR A 234 -4.19 26.20 -11.51
CA TYR A 234 -3.96 27.60 -11.16
C TYR A 234 -5.18 28.25 -10.48
N PHE A 235 -6.39 27.74 -10.72
CA PHE A 235 -7.63 28.33 -10.25
C PHE A 235 -8.29 27.53 -9.12
N MET A 236 -8.09 26.21 -9.08
CA MET A 236 -8.64 25.35 -8.03
C MET A 236 -7.82 24.06 -7.86
N PRO A 237 -7.83 23.44 -6.66
CA PRO A 237 -7.18 22.15 -6.46
C PRO A 237 -7.80 21.06 -7.37
N VAL A 238 -6.96 20.41 -8.16
CA VAL A 238 -7.34 19.26 -8.99
C VAL A 238 -6.28 18.17 -8.87
N PRO A 239 -6.67 16.89 -8.97
CA PRO A 239 -5.70 15.80 -8.91
C PRO A 239 -4.81 15.80 -10.15
N THR A 240 -3.51 15.64 -9.95
CA THR A 240 -2.59 15.38 -11.06
C THR A 240 -2.80 13.94 -11.56
N PRO A 241 -3.10 13.71 -12.85
CA PRO A 241 -3.32 12.36 -13.36
C PRO A 241 -2.04 11.52 -13.25
N SER A 242 -2.11 10.36 -12.60
CA SER A 242 -1.08 9.32 -12.65
C SER A 242 -1.44 8.23 -13.66
N THR A 243 -0.44 7.50 -14.16
CA THR A 243 -0.71 6.24 -14.86
C THR A 243 -1.26 5.21 -13.88
N ALA A 244 -2.00 4.23 -14.38
CA ALA A 244 -2.54 3.15 -13.54
C ALA A 244 -1.43 2.42 -12.78
N GLU A 245 -0.31 2.14 -13.46
CA GLU A 245 0.89 1.55 -12.86
C GLU A 245 1.48 2.40 -11.73
N THR A 246 1.67 3.70 -11.94
CA THR A 246 2.21 4.59 -10.91
C THR A 246 1.28 4.64 -9.69
N TRP A 247 -0.03 4.65 -9.93
CA TRP A 247 -1.00 4.71 -8.85
C TRP A 247 -1.08 3.38 -8.09
N SER A 248 -1.14 2.25 -8.80
CA SER A 248 -1.23 0.90 -8.22
C SER A 248 0.05 0.51 -7.46
N PHE A 249 1.23 0.95 -7.91
CA PHE A 249 2.50 0.80 -7.17
C PHE A 249 2.39 1.39 -5.76
N LYS A 250 1.95 2.65 -5.65
CA LYS A 250 1.76 3.31 -4.35
C LYS A 250 0.81 2.51 -3.45
N GLN A 251 -0.29 1.99 -4.03
CA GLN A 251 -1.26 1.22 -3.26
C GLN A 251 -0.72 -0.14 -2.79
N SER A 252 0.15 -0.78 -3.57
CA SER A 252 0.72 -2.09 -3.25
C SER A 252 1.87 -2.03 -2.22
N ILE A 253 2.56 -0.90 -2.08
CA ILE A 253 3.68 -0.77 -1.14
C ILE A 253 3.23 -0.67 0.31
N PHE A 254 2.03 -0.14 0.58
CA PHE A 254 1.45 -0.13 1.93
C PHE A 254 1.30 -1.54 2.53
N PRO A 255 0.55 -2.49 1.90
CA PRO A 255 0.45 -3.85 2.41
C PRO A 255 1.81 -4.58 2.40
N ALA A 256 2.68 -4.32 1.42
CA ALA A 256 4.03 -4.89 1.38
C ALA A 256 4.90 -4.47 2.58
N THR A 257 4.80 -3.21 3.02
CA THR A 257 5.52 -2.71 4.20
C THR A 257 4.98 -3.33 5.48
N ILE A 258 3.66 -3.47 5.60
CA ILE A 258 3.04 -4.16 6.75
C ILE A 258 3.46 -5.62 6.78
N PHE A 259 3.45 -6.32 5.64
CA PHE A 259 3.95 -7.68 5.51
C PHE A 259 5.38 -7.82 6.04
N MET A 260 6.28 -6.92 5.62
CA MET A 260 7.68 -6.91 6.05
C MET A 260 7.83 -6.74 7.58
N LEU A 261 7.05 -5.84 8.17
CA LEU A 261 7.06 -5.61 9.63
C LEU A 261 6.41 -6.77 10.39
N ALA A 262 5.33 -7.35 9.86
CA ALA A 262 4.69 -8.54 10.41
C ALA A 262 5.66 -9.73 10.43
N CYS A 263 6.38 -9.98 9.34
CA CYS A 263 7.43 -10.99 9.30
C CYS A 263 8.45 -10.78 10.43
N THR A 264 8.91 -9.54 10.61
CA THR A 264 9.87 -9.20 11.69
C THR A 264 9.27 -9.48 13.07
N ALA A 265 8.00 -9.13 13.30
CA ALA A 265 7.31 -9.40 14.56
C ALA A 265 7.17 -10.90 14.86
N PHE A 266 7.04 -11.74 13.83
CA PHE A 266 7.03 -13.21 13.97
C PHE A 266 8.43 -13.86 13.96
N GLY A 267 9.50 -13.06 14.01
CA GLY A 267 10.89 -13.54 14.06
C GLY A 267 11.44 -13.98 12.70
N LEU A 268 10.76 -13.65 11.60
CA LEU A 268 11.25 -13.85 10.23
C LEU A 268 12.03 -12.61 9.77
N ALA A 269 13.10 -12.86 9.01
CA ALA A 269 13.78 -11.83 8.26
C ALA A 269 13.26 -11.78 6.82
N THR A 270 13.42 -10.62 6.19
CA THR A 270 13.02 -10.42 4.79
C THR A 270 14.10 -9.71 4.00
N CYS A 271 14.09 -9.87 2.68
CA CYS A 271 14.87 -9.05 1.75
C CYS A 271 13.95 -8.49 0.66
N PRO A 272 13.60 -7.19 0.68
CA PRO A 272 12.98 -6.55 -0.47
C PRO A 272 13.94 -6.56 -1.66
N MET A 273 13.43 -6.85 -2.84
CA MET A 273 14.16 -6.99 -4.10
C MET A 273 13.35 -6.35 -5.24
N GLU A 274 13.98 -5.41 -5.94
CA GLU A 274 13.48 -4.79 -7.18
C GLU A 274 14.35 -5.15 -8.40
N GLY A 275 15.53 -5.72 -8.16
CA GLY A 275 16.48 -6.11 -9.20
C GLY A 275 16.07 -7.42 -9.85
N TYR A 276 15.20 -7.36 -10.86
CA TYR A 276 14.75 -8.48 -11.69
C TYR A 276 14.48 -8.04 -13.14
N ASP A 277 14.48 -9.00 -14.07
CA ASP A 277 13.89 -8.83 -15.39
C ASP A 277 12.37 -8.99 -15.28
N THR A 278 11.64 -7.89 -15.43
CA THR A 278 10.17 -7.84 -15.30
C THR A 278 9.46 -8.81 -16.24
N ARG A 279 9.94 -8.97 -17.48
CA ARG A 279 9.31 -9.88 -18.46
C ARG A 279 9.48 -11.32 -18.03
N ARG A 280 10.70 -11.70 -17.62
CA ARG A 280 10.99 -13.08 -17.19
C ARG A 280 10.29 -13.42 -15.88
N LEU A 281 10.26 -12.49 -14.92
CA LEU A 281 9.60 -12.70 -13.64
C LEU A 281 8.08 -12.84 -13.81
N ARG A 282 7.48 -12.00 -14.66
CA ARG A 282 6.07 -12.14 -15.06
C ARG A 282 5.77 -13.52 -15.62
N ASN A 283 6.59 -14.00 -16.56
CA ASN A 283 6.39 -15.29 -17.19
C ASN A 283 6.54 -16.44 -16.19
N ALA A 284 7.54 -16.39 -15.30
CA ALA A 284 7.73 -17.40 -14.26
C ALA A 284 6.52 -17.53 -13.31
N LEU A 285 5.85 -16.41 -13.05
CA LEU A 285 4.68 -16.31 -12.18
C LEU A 285 3.34 -16.43 -12.91
N GLU A 286 3.35 -16.61 -14.23
CA GLU A 286 2.13 -16.63 -15.06
C GLU A 286 1.26 -15.37 -14.87
N LEU A 287 1.91 -14.23 -14.59
CA LEU A 287 1.24 -12.98 -14.28
C LEU A 287 0.62 -12.35 -15.54
N PRO A 288 -0.68 -12.00 -15.52
CA PRO A 288 -1.31 -11.32 -16.64
C PRO A 288 -0.66 -9.97 -16.97
N ASN A 289 -0.76 -9.53 -18.23
CA ASN A 289 -0.09 -8.31 -18.71
C ASN A 289 -0.52 -7.02 -18.02
N ASN A 290 -1.71 -6.99 -17.40
CA ASN A 290 -2.20 -5.83 -16.64
C ASN A 290 -1.61 -5.73 -15.22
N TYR A 291 -0.76 -6.65 -14.79
CA TYR A 291 -0.06 -6.51 -13.52
C TYR A 291 1.32 -5.90 -13.72
N SER A 292 1.80 -5.12 -12.78
CA SER A 292 3.19 -4.68 -12.72
C SER A 292 3.80 -5.12 -11.39
N ILE A 293 5.10 -5.39 -11.34
CA ILE A 293 5.76 -5.94 -10.15
C ILE A 293 6.58 -4.82 -9.52
N PRO A 294 6.14 -4.21 -8.41
CA PRO A 294 6.91 -3.20 -7.69
C PRO A 294 7.96 -3.79 -6.77
N VAL A 295 7.69 -4.94 -6.13
CA VAL A 295 8.63 -5.52 -5.14
C VAL A 295 8.40 -7.02 -4.93
N ALA A 296 9.50 -7.76 -4.75
CA ALA A 296 9.50 -9.12 -4.24
C ALA A 296 10.24 -9.19 -2.89
N PHE A 297 9.86 -10.12 -2.01
CA PHE A 297 10.52 -10.37 -0.74
C PHE A 297 11.00 -11.81 -0.67
N ALA A 298 12.30 -12.02 -0.48
CA ALA A 298 12.77 -13.29 0.06
C ALA A 298 12.48 -13.33 1.57
N VAL A 299 11.94 -14.45 2.09
CA VAL A 299 11.44 -14.57 3.47
C VAL A 299 11.94 -15.86 4.13
N GLY A 300 12.46 -15.74 5.35
CA GLY A 300 12.93 -16.89 6.13
C GLY A 300 13.56 -16.50 7.45
N TYR A 301 14.14 -17.46 8.15
CA TYR A 301 15.00 -17.18 9.30
C TYR A 301 16.40 -16.78 8.83
N PRO A 302 17.04 -15.77 9.44
CA PRO A 302 18.38 -15.37 9.06
C PRO A 302 19.39 -16.47 9.41
N GLU A 303 20.40 -16.66 8.56
CA GLU A 303 21.47 -17.65 8.79
C GLU A 303 22.39 -17.24 9.96
N SER A 304 22.65 -15.95 10.11
CA SER A 304 23.53 -15.41 11.14
C SER A 304 23.06 -14.06 11.64
N GLU A 305 23.61 -13.65 12.78
CA GLU A 305 23.38 -12.32 13.33
C GLU A 305 23.88 -11.21 12.40
N VAL A 306 23.21 -10.06 12.49
CA VAL A 306 23.49 -8.91 11.64
C VAL A 306 24.77 -8.22 12.08
N LYS A 307 25.83 -8.35 11.28
CA LYS A 307 27.09 -7.65 11.53
C LYS A 307 27.02 -6.16 11.20
N HIS A 308 26.19 -5.76 10.22
CA HIS A 308 26.09 -4.37 9.77
C HIS A 308 24.65 -3.94 9.54
N ARG A 309 24.24 -2.86 10.21
CA ARG A 309 22.98 -2.16 9.97
C ARG A 309 23.22 -1.03 8.98
N SER A 310 22.28 -0.81 8.05
CA SER A 310 22.37 0.35 7.16
C SER A 310 22.21 1.63 7.96
N SER A 311 23.11 2.59 7.75
CA SER A 311 22.98 3.93 8.32
C SER A 311 21.72 4.62 7.79
N ARG A 312 21.23 5.59 8.56
CA ARG A 312 20.21 6.54 8.11
C ARG A 312 20.83 7.92 8.04
N PHE A 313 20.34 8.72 7.10
CA PHE A 313 20.74 10.12 7.00
C PHE A 313 20.26 10.91 8.22
N PRO A 314 20.91 12.03 8.54
CA PRO A 314 20.46 12.92 9.61
C PRO A 314 18.99 13.32 9.44
N PRO A 315 18.17 13.31 10.51
CA PRO A 315 16.75 13.68 10.44
C PRO A 315 16.49 15.06 9.81
N GLN A 316 17.43 15.99 9.94
CA GLN A 316 17.33 17.36 9.43
C GLN A 316 17.30 17.43 7.89
N GLU A 317 17.76 16.39 7.21
CA GLU A 317 17.70 16.28 5.74
C GLU A 317 16.36 15.72 5.25
N LEU A 318 15.60 15.07 6.13
CA LEU A 318 14.42 14.27 5.76
C LEU A 318 13.12 14.86 6.29
N PHE A 319 13.14 15.48 7.47
CA PHE A 319 11.94 15.96 8.16
C PHE A 319 12.00 17.48 8.32
N PHE A 320 11.02 18.16 7.73
CA PHE A 320 10.93 19.62 7.72
C PHE A 320 9.69 20.13 8.47
N HIS A 321 9.83 21.26 9.17
CA HIS A 321 8.76 21.97 9.85
C HIS A 321 8.10 22.99 8.90
N ASN A 322 6.80 22.84 8.67
CA ASN A 322 5.91 23.70 7.85
C ASN A 322 6.25 23.82 6.35
N SER A 323 7.52 23.93 5.98
CA SER A 323 7.98 24.15 4.61
C SER A 323 9.30 23.42 4.33
N PHE A 324 9.51 23.02 3.08
CA PHE A 324 10.73 22.35 2.64
C PHE A 324 12.00 23.15 3.03
N GLY A 325 13.00 22.45 3.57
CA GLY A 325 14.30 23.03 3.93
C GLY A 325 14.39 23.62 5.34
N THR A 326 13.28 23.76 6.10
CA THR A 326 13.34 24.14 7.52
C THR A 326 13.29 22.88 8.38
N PRO A 327 14.37 22.43 9.05
CA PRO A 327 14.35 21.16 9.78
C PRO A 327 13.30 21.10 10.89
N TYR A 328 12.66 19.93 11.05
CA TYR A 328 11.77 19.68 12.19
C TYR A 328 12.59 19.42 13.46
N PRO A 329 12.39 20.20 14.54
CA PRO A 329 13.23 20.11 15.72
C PRO A 329 12.96 18.84 16.54
N GLY A 330 13.99 18.35 17.23
CA GLY A 330 13.84 17.31 18.26
C GLY A 330 13.70 15.87 17.75
N VAL A 331 13.85 15.59 16.46
CA VAL A 331 13.85 14.21 15.94
C VAL A 331 15.18 13.53 16.26
N PRO A 332 15.19 12.42 17.03
CA PRO A 332 16.42 11.69 17.32
C PRO A 332 16.93 10.95 16.09
N ALA A 333 18.26 10.83 15.96
CA ALA A 333 18.85 9.87 15.04
C ALA A 333 18.56 8.44 15.52
N VAL A 334 18.36 7.52 14.58
CA VAL A 334 17.85 6.16 14.85
C VAL A 334 18.88 5.09 14.57
#